data_AF-A5GQR8-F1
#
_entry.id   AF-A5GQR8-F1
#
_cell.length_a   1.000
_cell.length_b   1.000
_cell.length_c   1.000
_cell.angle_alpha   90.00
_cell.angle_beta   90.00
_cell.angle_gamma   90.00
#
_symmetry.space_group_name_H-M   'P 1'
#
loop_
_entity.id
_entity.type
_entity.pdbx_description
1 polymer ?
#
loop_
_entity_poly.entity_id
_entity_poly.type
_entity_poly.pdbx_seq_one_letter_code
_entity_poly.pdbx_strand_id
1 'polypeptide(L)'
;MRSTATNPVGEATEVLMALAVERILSKHATSQQRDKARLAMRADLASPGVESCVVGKLGLLHDYAEHLACELINEVLVAGQEPCAD
;
A
#
# COMPACT_ATOMS: atom_id res chain seq x y z
N MET A 1 -3.54 -30.23 -1.65
CA MET A 1 -4.65 -29.33 -2.03
C MET A 1 -4.09 -27.93 -2.10
N ARG A 2 -4.11 -27.27 -3.27
CA ARG A 2 -3.68 -25.86 -3.38
C ARG A 2 -4.78 -25.01 -2.74
N SER A 3 -4.43 -24.27 -1.69
CA SER A 3 -5.34 -23.32 -1.05
C SER A 3 -5.82 -22.31 -2.10
N THR A 4 -7.13 -22.19 -2.28
CA THR A 4 -7.80 -21.15 -3.08
C THR A 4 -8.25 -19.99 -2.20
N ALA A 5 -7.68 -19.83 -1.00
CA ALA A 5 -7.96 -18.68 -0.17
C ALA A 5 -7.45 -17.43 -0.90
N THR A 6 -8.39 -16.68 -1.49
CA THR A 6 -8.14 -15.29 -1.87
C THR A 6 -7.64 -14.59 -0.62
N ASN A 7 -6.51 -13.89 -0.74
CA ASN A 7 -5.96 -13.11 0.36
C ASN A 7 -6.49 -11.68 0.17
N PRO A 8 -7.67 -11.33 0.72
CA PRO A 8 -8.29 -10.03 0.49
C PRO A 8 -7.41 -8.88 0.95
N VAL A 9 -6.56 -9.10 1.95
CA VAL A 9 -5.59 -8.12 2.43
C VAL A 9 -4.47 -7.92 1.40
N GLY A 10 -3.95 -9.01 0.83
CA GLY A 10 -2.98 -8.98 -0.27
C GLY A 10 -3.52 -8.22 -1.48
N GLU A 11 -4.73 -8.57 -1.93
CA GLU A 11 -5.39 -7.91 -3.07
C GLU A 11 -5.64 -6.42 -2.80
N ALA A 12 -6.15 -6.05 -1.62
CA ALA A 12 -6.36 -4.65 -1.26
C ALA A 12 -5.05 -3.85 -1.22
N THR A 13 -3.95 -4.45 -0.75
CA THR A 13 -2.63 -3.83 -0.71
C THR A 13 -2.07 -3.61 -2.12
N GLU A 14 -2.21 -4.60 -3.00
CA GLU A 14 -1.83 -4.50 -4.41
C GLU A 14 -2.59 -3.38 -5.13
N VAL A 15 -3.91 -3.30 -4.92
CA VAL A 15 -4.76 -2.24 -5.50
C VAL A 15 -4.35 -0.86 -4.99
N LEU A 16 -4.14 -0.69 -3.67
CA LEU A 16 -3.71 0.58 -3.10
C LEU A 16 -2.35 1.03 -3.66
N MET A 17 -1.40 0.11 -3.79
CA MET A 17 -0.08 0.41 -4.35
C MET A 17 -0.19 0.82 -5.83
N ALA A 18 -0.96 0.09 -6.62
CA ALA A 18 -1.20 0.42 -8.04
C ALA A 18 -1.83 1.82 -8.21
N LEU A 19 -2.83 2.15 -7.38
CA LEU A 19 -3.47 3.46 -7.40
C LEU A 19 -2.50 4.58 -6.99
N ALA A 20 -1.67 4.35 -5.96
CA ALA A 20 -0.67 5.32 -5.52
C ALA A 20 0.36 5.61 -6.63
N VAL A 21 0.84 4.56 -7.30
CA VAL A 21 1.76 4.67 -8.44
C VAL A 21 1.14 5.48 -9.57
N GLU A 22 -0.10 5.17 -9.97
CA GLU A 22 -0.78 5.92 -11.02
C GLU A 22 -1.03 7.38 -10.65
N ARG A 23 -1.33 7.65 -9.37
CA ARG A 23 -1.49 9.02 -8.88
C ARG A 23 -0.19 9.82 -8.95
N ILE A 24 0.96 9.20 -8.69
CA ILE A 24 2.27 9.86 -8.82
C ILE A 24 2.60 10.08 -10.29
N LEU A 25 2.46 9.03 -11.11
CA LEU A 25 2.73 9.06 -12.55
C LEU A 25 1.88 10.11 -13.27
N SER A 26 0.59 10.22 -12.97
CA SER A 26 -0.29 11.24 -13.55
C SER A 26 0.09 12.67 -13.17
N LYS A 27 0.68 12.89 -11.98
CA LYS A 27 1.11 14.22 -11.54
C LYS A 27 2.47 14.62 -12.09
N HIS A 28 3.39 13.68 -12.30
CA HIS A 28 4.82 13.99 -12.43
C HIS A 28 5.48 13.40 -13.67
N ALA A 29 4.82 12.49 -14.42
CA ALA A 29 5.42 11.83 -15.56
C ALA A 29 4.73 12.23 -16.88
N THR A 30 5.52 12.33 -17.95
CA THR A 30 4.99 12.49 -19.31
C THR A 30 4.26 11.23 -19.76
N SER A 31 3.43 11.32 -20.80
CA SER A 31 2.71 10.13 -21.30
C SER A 31 3.63 8.96 -21.62
N GLN A 32 4.76 9.23 -22.28
CA GLN A 32 5.74 8.19 -22.62
C GLN A 32 6.38 7.55 -21.38
N GLN A 33 6.65 8.33 -20.33
CA GLN A 33 7.19 7.82 -19.07
C GLN A 33 6.17 6.94 -18.33
N ARG A 34 4.88 7.32 -18.36
CA ARG A 34 3.80 6.52 -17.78
C ARG A 34 3.66 5.16 -18.47
N ASP A 35 3.67 5.16 -19.80
CA ASP A 35 3.56 3.92 -20.59
C ASP A 35 4.75 2.99 -20.32
N LYS A 36 5.96 3.55 -20.21
CA LYS A 36 7.17 2.80 -19.85
C LYS A 36 7.09 2.21 -18.44
N ALA A 37 6.60 2.98 -17.46
CA ALA A 37 6.44 2.51 -16.08
C ALA A 37 5.41 1.38 -15.99
N ARG A 38 4.26 1.53 -16.67
CA ARG A 38 3.22 0.48 -16.76
C ARG A 38 3.75 -0.81 -17.35
N LEU A 39 4.51 -0.72 -18.44
CA LEU A 39 5.10 -1.89 -19.09
C LEU A 39 6.09 -2.62 -18.16
N ALA A 40 6.95 -1.86 -17.47
CA ALA A 40 7.96 -2.41 -16.57
C ALA A 40 7.38 -3.03 -15.28
N MET A 41 6.16 -2.66 -14.91
CA MET A 41 5.48 -3.16 -13.72
C MET A 41 4.52 -4.32 -13.99
N ARG A 42 4.33 -4.74 -15.25
CA ARG A 42 3.54 -5.93 -15.52
C ARG A 42 4.25 -7.16 -14.94
N ALA A 43 3.49 -8.02 -14.27
CA ALA A 43 4.04 -9.20 -13.58
C ALA A 43 4.79 -10.17 -14.51
N ASP A 44 4.48 -10.18 -15.81
CA ASP A 44 5.18 -10.97 -16.84
C ASP A 44 6.49 -10.34 -17.35
N LEU A 45 6.71 -9.06 -17.06
CA LEU A 45 7.85 -8.25 -17.52
C LEU A 45 8.65 -7.63 -16.38
N ALA A 46 8.23 -7.82 -15.12
CA ALA A 46 8.88 -7.29 -13.95
C ALA A 46 10.27 -7.94 -13.79
N SER A 47 11.31 -7.12 -13.67
CA SER A 47 12.63 -7.65 -13.40
C SER A 47 12.75 -8.09 -11.94
N PRO A 48 13.66 -9.02 -11.60
CA PRO A 48 13.90 -9.42 -10.21
C PRO A 48 14.21 -8.25 -9.27
N GLY A 49 14.79 -7.16 -9.80
CA GLY A 49 15.03 -5.93 -9.02
C GLY A 49 13.74 -5.17 -8.68
N VAL A 50 12.74 -5.18 -9.58
CA VAL A 50 11.42 -4.59 -9.31
C VAL A 50 10.68 -5.43 -8.27
N GLU A 51 10.72 -6.76 -8.39
CA GLU A 51 10.12 -7.67 -7.41
C GLU A 51 10.74 -7.49 -6.02
N SER A 52 12.07 -7.46 -5.92
CA SER A 52 12.78 -7.23 -4.66
C SER A 52 12.46 -5.85 -4.06
N CYS A 53 12.29 -4.83 -4.90
CA CYS A 53 11.88 -3.50 -4.45
C CYS A 53 10.46 -3.55 -3.84
N VAL A 54 9.50 -4.20 -4.51
CA VAL A 54 8.13 -4.35 -4.00
C VAL A 54 8.14 -5.04 -2.64
N VAL A 55 8.82 -6.19 -2.52
CA VAL A 55 8.89 -6.94 -1.25
C VAL A 55 9.55 -6.11 -0.14
N GLY A 56 10.65 -5.42 -0.44
CA GLY A 56 11.31 -4.55 0.55
C GLY A 56 10.46 -3.35 0.98
N LYS A 57 9.67 -2.79 0.07
CA LYS A 57 8.76 -1.67 0.37
C LYS A 57 7.52 -2.10 1.16
N LEU A 58 7.08 -3.36 1.04
CA LEU A 58 5.98 -3.88 1.85
C LEU A 58 6.32 -3.93 3.35
N GLY A 59 7.57 -4.21 3.72
CA GLY A 59 8.02 -4.12 5.13
C GLY A 59 7.87 -2.71 5.70
N LEU A 60 8.34 -1.70 4.95
CA LEU A 60 8.19 -0.30 5.36
C LEU A 60 6.72 0.16 5.42
N LEU A 61 5.88 -0.36 4.51
CA LEU A 61 4.45 -0.08 4.52
C LEU A 61 3.78 -0.67 5.76
N HIS A 62 4.17 -1.88 6.16
CA HIS A 62 3.68 -2.52 7.37
C HIS A 62 4.03 -1.70 8.62
N ASP A 63 5.30 -1.31 8.78
CA ASP A 63 5.74 -0.51 9.93
C ASP A 63 4.98 0.83 10.02
N TYR A 64 4.73 1.47 8.87
CA TYR A 64 3.96 2.71 8.82
C TYR A 64 2.47 2.49 9.13
N ALA A 65 1.88 1.40 8.64
CA ALA A 65 0.51 1.03 8.95
C ALA A 65 0.31 0.70 10.44
N GLU A 66 1.27 0.02 11.06
CA GLU A 66 1.28 -0.26 12.50
C GLU A 66 1.32 1.04 13.30
N HIS A 67 2.18 1.98 12.90
CA HIS A 67 2.25 3.30 13.55
C HIS A 67 0.92 4.07 13.47
N LEU A 68 0.30 4.15 12.29
CA LEU A 68 -1.01 4.80 12.12
C LEU A 68 -2.12 4.08 12.90
N ALA A 69 -2.08 2.76 12.98
CA ALA A 69 -3.04 1.99 13.77
C ALA A 69 -2.88 2.29 15.28
N CYS A 70 -1.64 2.41 15.78
CA CYS A 70 -1.38 2.83 17.15
C CYS A 70 -1.91 4.24 17.44
N GLU A 71 -1.70 5.21 16.55
CA GLU A 71 -2.25 6.57 16.69
C GLU A 71 -3.78 6.55 16.76
N LEU A 72 -4.43 5.83 15.83
CA LEU A 72 -5.88 5.70 15.81
C LEU A 72 -6.43 5.07 17.11
N ILE A 73 -5.78 4.00 17.60
CA ILE A 73 -6.17 3.36 18.86
C ILE A 73 -6.05 4.35 20.01
N ASN A 74 -4.95 5.10 20.09
CA ASN A 74 -4.74 6.08 21.13
C ASN A 74 -5.79 7.21 21.07
N GLU A 75 -6.10 7.74 19.90
CA GLU A 75 -7.15 8.74 19.73
C GLU A 75 -8.51 8.23 20.20
N VAL A 76 -8.88 7.00 19.82
CA VAL A 76 -10.14 6.38 20.26
C VAL A 76 -10.17 6.18 21.78
N LEU A 77 -9.07 5.72 22.38
CA LEU A 77 -8.99 5.51 23.83
C LEU A 77 -9.01 6.83 24.61
N VAL A 78 -8.39 7.89 24.09
CA VAL A 78 -8.41 9.23 24.71
C VAL A 78 -9.79 9.88 24.55
N ALA A 79 -10.41 9.79 23.37
CA ALA A 79 -11.78 10.27 23.16
C ALA A 79 -12.81 9.52 24.03
N GLY A 80 -12.57 8.25 24.32
CA GLY A 80 -13.37 7.45 25.26
C GLY A 80 -13.18 7.80 26.74
N GLN A 81 -12.24 8.69 27.08
CA GLN A 81 -11.93 9.12 28.44
C GLN A 81 -12.43 10.54 28.77
N GLU A 82 -13.15 11.22 27.87
CA GLU A 82 -13.79 12.49 28.23
C GLU A 82 -14.75 12.24 29.41
N PRO A 83 -14.54 12.91 30.58
CA PRO A 83 -15.46 12.77 31.70
C PRO A 83 -16.82 13.26 31.24
N CYS A 84 -17.87 12.45 31.45
CA CYS A 84 -19.24 12.94 31.33
C CYS A 84 -19.35 14.21 32.18
N ALA A 85 -19.57 15.35 31.53
CA ALA A 85 -19.85 16.60 32.21
C ALA A 85 -21.16 16.41 33.00
N ASP A 86 -21.07 16.57 34.32
CA ASP A 86 -22.21 16.57 35.24
C ASP A 86 -23.21 17.69 34.92
#